data_AF-A0A9D4R0U6-F1
#
_entry.id   AF-A0A9D4R0U6-F1
#
_cell.length_a   1.000
_cell.length_b   1.000
_cell.length_c   1.000
_cell.angle_alpha   90.00
_cell.angle_beta   90.00
_cell.angle_gamma   90.00
#
_symmetry.space_group_name_H-M   'P 1'
#
loop_
_entity.id
_entity.type
_entity.pdbx_description
1 polymer ?
#
loop_
_entity_poly.entity_id
_entity_poly.type
_entity_poly.pdbx_seq_one_letter_code
_entity_poly.pdbx_strand_id
1 'polypeptide(L)'
;MSNDTDSFALLLHFTPYFQTLGMKEIWQQYGTGEKRRMLPLHQAISRLVTPLAKTMIKAHILTGDDCMSKMGTKHAAVTSDPVQFLMNFGETETLSEQDVA
;
A
#
# COMPACT_ATOMS: atom_id res chain seq x y z
N MET A 1 -0.79 -18.91 -4.20
CA MET A 1 -1.83 -18.01 -3.66
C MET A 1 -1.22 -17.27 -2.49
N SER A 2 -0.87 -16.00 -2.68
CA SER A 2 -0.30 -15.20 -1.60
C SER A 2 -1.43 -14.44 -0.91
N ASN A 3 -1.65 -14.73 0.38
CA ASN A 3 -2.51 -13.92 1.26
C ASN A 3 -1.76 -12.74 1.88
N ASP A 4 -0.58 -12.49 1.35
CA ASP A 4 0.31 -11.47 1.82
C ASP A 4 -0.22 -10.08 1.47
N THR A 5 -0.15 -9.20 2.45
CA THR A 5 -0.63 -7.82 2.33
C THR A 5 0.33 -7.01 1.46
N ASP A 6 1.60 -7.42 1.38
CA ASP A 6 2.63 -6.82 0.52
C ASP A 6 2.23 -6.96 -0.96
N SER A 7 1.80 -8.17 -1.33
CA SER A 7 1.28 -8.46 -2.68
C SER A 7 0.08 -7.58 -3.02
N PHE A 8 -0.80 -7.32 -2.04
CA PHE A 8 -1.95 -6.45 -2.22
C PHE A 8 -1.57 -4.98 -2.42
N ALA A 9 -0.69 -4.45 -1.57
CA ALA A 9 -0.22 -3.07 -1.64
C ALA A 9 0.49 -2.78 -2.97
N LEU A 10 1.36 -3.69 -3.40
CA LEU A 10 2.07 -3.60 -4.68
C LEU A 10 1.11 -3.65 -5.87
N LEU A 11 0.19 -4.62 -5.90
CA LEU A 11 -0.75 -4.73 -7.01
C LEU A 11 -1.68 -3.52 -7.09
N LEU A 12 -2.13 -2.97 -5.96
CA LEU A 12 -2.93 -1.75 -5.93
C LEU A 12 -2.14 -0.55 -6.48
N HIS A 13 -0.85 -0.44 -6.15
CA HIS A 13 0.03 0.61 -6.66
C HIS A 13 0.24 0.53 -8.19
N PHE A 14 0.48 -0.67 -8.72
CA PHE A 14 0.82 -0.87 -10.14
C PHE A 14 -0.40 -1.06 -11.06
N THR A 15 -1.59 -1.30 -10.53
CA THR A 15 -2.80 -1.50 -11.35
C THR A 15 -3.07 -0.35 -12.36
N PRO A 16 -2.90 0.95 -12.03
CA PRO A 16 -3.06 2.01 -13.05
C PRO A 16 -2.09 1.86 -14.22
N TYR A 17 -0.85 1.46 -13.95
CA TYR A 17 0.15 1.17 -15.00
C TYR A 17 -0.25 -0.05 -15.84
N PHE A 18 -0.76 -1.10 -15.21
CA PHE A 18 -1.26 -2.26 -15.95
C PHE A 18 -2.47 -1.92 -16.83
N GLN A 19 -3.34 -1.02 -16.38
CA GLN A 19 -4.46 -0.54 -17.18
C GLN A 19 -4.01 0.24 -18.43
N THR A 20 -2.93 1.02 -18.35
CA THR A 20 -2.39 1.72 -19.54
C THR A 20 -1.78 0.75 -20.56
N LEU A 21 -1.33 -0.43 -20.12
CA LEU A 21 -0.89 -1.53 -20.99
C LEU A 21 -2.05 -2.34 -21.58
N GLY A 22 -3.31 -1.94 -21.32
CA GLY A 22 -4.51 -2.60 -21.85
C GLY A 22 -5.07 -3.71 -20.95
N MET A 23 -4.53 -3.89 -19.74
CA MET A 23 -5.04 -4.86 -18.78
C MET A 23 -6.36 -4.37 -18.18
N LYS A 24 -7.46 -5.03 -18.54
CA LYS A 24 -8.82 -4.59 -18.17
C LYS A 24 -9.24 -5.03 -16.77
N GLU A 25 -8.84 -6.23 -16.39
CA GLU A 25 -9.26 -6.86 -15.16
C GLU A 25 -8.07 -7.40 -14.38
N ILE A 26 -7.98 -6.98 -13.12
CA ILE A 26 -7.01 -7.50 -12.16
C ILE A 26 -7.79 -7.97 -10.94
N TRP A 27 -7.54 -9.22 -10.55
CA TRP A 27 -8.21 -9.90 -9.46
C TRP A 27 -7.18 -10.46 -8.48
N GLN A 28 -7.31 -10.11 -7.21
CA GLN A 28 -6.49 -10.69 -6.14
C GLN A 28 -7.31 -11.71 -5.37
N GLN A 29 -6.80 -12.94 -5.26
CA GLN A 29 -7.37 -13.91 -4.35
C GLN A 29 -6.84 -13.68 -2.93
N TYR A 30 -7.73 -13.72 -1.94
CA TYR A 30 -7.35 -13.64 -0.53
C TYR A 30 -8.19 -14.60 0.32
N GLY A 31 -7.70 -14.96 1.51
CA GLY A 31 -8.31 -15.93 2.42
C GLY A 31 -7.83 -17.37 2.19
N THR A 32 -8.19 -18.28 3.10
CA THR A 32 -7.79 -19.70 3.07
C THR A 32 -9.01 -20.63 3.08
N GLY A 33 -8.83 -21.84 2.53
CA GLY A 33 -9.87 -22.87 2.49
C GLY A 33 -11.18 -22.39 1.85
N GLU A 34 -12.30 -22.65 2.53
CA GLU A 34 -13.65 -22.27 2.09
C GLU A 34 -13.93 -20.76 2.18
N LYS A 35 -13.07 -19.99 2.87
CA LYS A 35 -13.20 -18.52 3.00
C LYS A 35 -12.42 -17.75 1.93
N ARG A 36 -12.01 -18.42 0.84
CA ARG A 36 -11.35 -17.76 -0.30
C ARG A 36 -12.30 -16.78 -0.97
N ARG A 37 -11.77 -15.59 -1.26
CA ARG A 37 -12.49 -14.48 -1.88
C ARG A 37 -11.64 -13.91 -3.00
N MET A 38 -12.31 -13.33 -3.99
CA MET A 38 -11.69 -12.62 -5.10
C MET A 38 -11.97 -11.13 -4.95
N LEU A 39 -10.93 -10.30 -4.97
CA LEU A 39 -11.08 -8.85 -4.93
C LEU A 39 -10.77 -8.24 -6.31
N PRO A 40 -11.70 -7.46 -6.90
CA PRO A 40 -11.46 -6.76 -8.16
C PRO A 40 -10.63 -5.48 -7.91
N LEU A 41 -9.32 -5.55 -8.08
CA LEU A 41 -8.40 -4.42 -7.88
C LEU A 41 -8.67 -3.26 -8.85
N HIS A 42 -8.98 -3.60 -10.10
CA HIS A 42 -9.36 -2.64 -11.14
C HIS A 42 -10.58 -1.78 -10.74
N GLN A 43 -11.54 -2.35 -9.99
CA GLN A 43 -12.67 -1.59 -9.44
C GLN A 43 -12.30 -0.84 -8.17
N ALA A 44 -11.45 -1.42 -7.31
CA ALA A 44 -11.00 -0.76 -6.09
C ALA A 44 -10.33 0.60 -6.39
N ILE A 45 -9.50 0.68 -7.43
CA ILE A 45 -8.86 1.93 -7.86
C ILE A 45 -9.81 2.89 -8.53
N SER A 46 -10.82 2.41 -9.26
CA SER A 46 -11.86 3.31 -9.78
C SER A 46 -12.61 4.05 -8.66
N ARG A 47 -12.64 3.48 -7.44
CA ARG A 47 -13.25 4.06 -6.25
C ARG A 47 -12.25 4.83 -5.37
N LEU A 48 -11.00 4.39 -5.32
CA LEU A 48 -9.89 5.03 -4.62
C LEU A 48 -9.16 5.95 -5.60
N VAL A 49 -9.47 7.26 -5.58
CA VAL A 49 -8.79 8.25 -6.42
C VAL A 49 -7.27 8.04 -6.40
N THR A 50 -6.59 8.13 -7.55
CA THR A 50 -5.17 7.79 -7.75
C THR A 50 -4.19 8.23 -6.64
N PRO A 51 -4.32 9.41 -6.01
CA PRO A 51 -3.46 9.80 -4.89
C PRO A 51 -3.55 8.85 -3.69
N LEU A 52 -4.75 8.32 -3.43
CA LEU A 52 -5.02 7.43 -2.32
C LEU A 52 -4.40 6.04 -2.51
N ALA A 53 -4.32 5.55 -3.76
CA ALA A 53 -3.61 4.31 -4.09
C ALA A 53 -2.10 4.43 -3.85
N LYS A 54 -1.52 5.63 -4.10
CA LYS A 54 -0.11 5.91 -3.76
C LYS A 54 0.12 6.01 -2.26
N THR A 55 -0.84 6.51 -1.48
CA THR A 55 -0.70 6.52 -0.01
C THR A 55 -0.82 5.13 0.60
N MET A 56 -1.48 4.17 -0.05
CA MET A 56 -1.61 2.80 0.48
C MET A 56 -0.27 2.07 0.56
N ILE A 57 0.61 2.22 -0.44
CA ILE A 57 1.94 1.59 -0.39
C ILE A 57 2.83 2.27 0.67
N LYS A 58 2.71 3.59 0.82
CA LYS A 58 3.39 4.35 1.87
C LYS A 58 2.92 3.91 3.25
N ALA A 59 1.60 3.83 3.46
CA ALA A 59 0.99 3.37 4.69
C ALA A 59 1.44 1.94 5.02
N HIS A 60 1.45 1.04 4.04
CA HIS A 60 1.89 -0.35 4.21
C HIS A 60 3.31 -0.45 4.76
N ILE A 61 4.28 0.21 4.09
CA ILE A 61 5.68 0.30 4.53
C ILE A 61 5.79 0.90 5.94
N LEU A 62 5.04 1.97 6.23
CA LEU A 62 5.05 2.66 7.52
C LEU A 62 4.41 1.83 8.66
N THR A 63 3.40 1.02 8.35
CA THR A 63 2.72 0.15 9.32
C THR A 63 3.44 -1.18 9.54
N GLY A 64 4.50 -1.44 8.77
CA GLY A 64 5.30 -2.65 8.78
C GLY A 64 5.02 -3.52 7.56
N ASP A 65 6.08 -3.82 6.82
CA ASP A 65 6.18 -4.77 5.70
C ASP A 65 7.30 -5.76 6.07
N ASP A 66 7.37 -6.95 5.47
CA ASP A 66 8.44 -7.92 5.71
C ASP A 66 9.85 -7.33 5.54
N CYS A 67 10.01 -6.28 4.73
CA CYS A 67 11.27 -5.57 4.54
C CYS A 67 11.57 -4.50 5.61
N MET A 68 10.57 -3.97 6.31
CA MET A 68 10.72 -2.83 7.22
C MET A 68 9.86 -2.98 8.49
N SER A 69 10.51 -2.97 9.66
CA SER A 69 9.84 -2.89 10.96
C SER A 69 8.92 -1.66 11.06
N LYS A 70 7.90 -1.71 11.94
CA LYS A 70 6.81 -0.71 12.16
C LYS A 70 7.23 0.71 12.58
N MET A 71 8.20 1.30 11.89
CA MET A 71 8.82 2.58 12.20
C MET A 71 7.87 3.75 11.96
N GLY A 72 7.04 3.65 10.93
CA GLY A 72 6.10 4.68 10.57
C GLY A 72 4.96 4.87 11.55
N THR A 73 4.40 3.80 12.13
CA THR A 73 3.29 3.92 13.09
C THR A 73 3.65 4.70 14.36
N LYS A 74 4.92 4.69 14.79
CA LYS A 74 5.36 5.40 15.98
C LYS A 74 5.66 6.87 15.69
N HIS A 75 6.27 7.16 14.54
CA HIS A 75 6.59 8.52 14.11
C HIS A 75 5.34 9.29 13.62
N ALA A 76 4.47 8.65 12.84
CA ALA A 76 3.21 9.21 12.37
C ALA A 76 2.18 9.41 13.49
N ALA A 77 2.29 8.66 14.60
CA ALA A 77 1.49 8.91 15.80
C ALA A 77 1.97 10.13 16.62
N VAL A 78 3.19 10.61 16.38
CA VAL A 78 3.80 11.75 17.08
C VAL A 78 3.65 13.05 16.28
N THR A 79 3.43 12.99 14.98
CA THR A 79 3.18 14.16 14.13
C THR A 79 1.69 14.53 14.07
N SER A 80 1.37 15.80 14.32
CA SER A 80 0.00 16.32 14.49
C SER A 80 -0.89 16.31 13.23
N ASP A 81 -0.42 15.77 12.09
CA ASP A 81 -1.19 15.61 10.85
C ASP A 81 -0.76 14.35 10.06
N PRO A 82 -1.44 13.21 10.26
CA PRO A 82 -1.07 11.93 9.65
C PRO A 82 -1.36 11.88 8.14
N VAL A 83 -2.31 12.68 7.64
CA VAL A 83 -2.66 12.70 6.21
C VAL A 83 -1.57 13.40 5.42
N GLN A 84 -1.10 14.55 5.91
CA GLN A 84 -0.02 15.29 5.29
C GLN A 84 1.30 14.50 5.33
N PHE A 85 1.58 13.84 6.45
CA PHE A 85 2.75 12.96 6.58
C PHE A 85 2.73 11.84 5.53
N LEU A 86 1.63 11.10 5.42
CA LEU A 86 1.49 9.99 4.46
C LEU A 86 1.61 10.45 3.00
N MET A 87 1.17 11.66 2.67
CA MET A 87 1.34 12.21 1.33
C MET A 87 2.81 12.52 1.00
N ASN A 88 3.56 13.03 1.97
CA ASN A 88 4.94 13.53 1.79
C ASN A 88 6.03 12.46 2.01
N PHE A 89 5.71 11.38 2.73
CA PHE A 89 6.63 10.27 2.97
C PHE A 89 7.17 9.68 1.66
N GLY A 90 8.49 9.50 1.56
CA GLY A 90 9.16 9.00 0.35
C GLY A 90 9.24 9.98 -0.83
N GLU A 91 8.71 11.21 -0.71
CA GLU A 91 8.90 12.29 -1.70
C GLU A 91 9.95 13.30 -1.24
N THR A 92 9.89 13.72 0.02
CA THR A 92 10.79 14.74 0.61
C THR A 92 11.49 14.28 1.89
N GLU A 93 10.97 13.24 2.55
CA GLU A 93 11.57 12.66 3.75
C GLU A 93 12.51 11.51 3.39
N THR A 94 13.77 11.65 3.75
CA THR A 94 14.77 10.58 3.76
C THR A 94 14.81 9.98 5.16
N LEU A 95 14.56 8.67 5.28
CA LEU A 95 14.72 7.96 6.55
C LEU A 95 16.21 7.96 6.95
N SER A 96 16.50 8.35 8.19
CA SER A 96 17.86 8.27 8.74
C SER A 96 18.10 6.88 9.33
N GLU A 97 19.36 6.44 9.46
CA GLU A 97 19.70 5.13 10.04
C GLU A 97 19.17 4.94 11.48
N GLN A 98 18.89 6.03 12.20
CA GLN A 98 18.29 6.00 13.54
C GLN A 98 16.80 5.62 13.51
N ASP A 99 16.12 5.82 12.38
CA ASP A 99 14.72 5.46 12.18
C ASP A 99 14.54 4.01 11.72
N VAL A 100 15.64 3.24 11.58
CA VAL A 100 15.64 1.85 11.06
C VAL A 100 16.07 0.83 12.12
N ALA A 101 16.54 1.27 13.29
CA ALA A 101 16.99 0.44 14.42
C ALA A 101 15.88 0.05 15.41
#